data_AF-A0AAW6DIC6-F1
#
_entry.id   AF-A0AAW6DIC6-F1
#
_cell.length_a   1.000
_cell.length_b   1.000
_cell.length_c   1.000
_cell.angle_alpha   90.00
_cell.angle_beta   90.00
_cell.angle_gamma   90.00
#
_symmetry.space_group_name_H-M   'P 1'
#
loop_
_entity.id
_entity.type
_entity.pdbx_description
1 polymer ?
#
loop_
_entity_poly.entity_id
_entity_poly.type
_entity_poly.pdbx_seq_one_letter_code
_entity_poly.pdbx_strand_id
1 'polypeptide(L)' 'MKYMIETTEDGCVQTLEFDNGEIYTSKAKRTVFGYEITPNFSSQLAEKDYCEEVVEAVDDLLDGTRFLEFIELANM' A
#
# COMPACT_ATOMS: atom_id res chain seq x y z
N MET A 1 7.23 -7.60 10.88
CA MET A 1 6.66 -6.97 9.66
C MET A 1 7.68 -6.01 9.03
N LYS A 2 7.75 -6.00 7.70
CA LYS A 2 8.51 -5.04 6.90
C LYS A 2 7.57 -4.39 5.87
N TYR A 3 7.69 -3.09 5.71
CA TYR A 3 6.95 -2.31 4.72
C TYR A 3 7.93 -1.52 3.86
N MET A 4 7.73 -1.53 2.55
CA MET A 4 8.59 -0.89 1.58
C MET A 4 7.76 -0.13 0.55
N ILE A 5 8.21 1.07 0.18
CA ILE A 5 7.68 1.84 -0.95
C ILE A 5 8.81 2.03 -1.94
N GLU A 6 8.55 1.69 -3.20
CA GLU A 6 9.45 1.91 -4.33
C GLU A 6 8.74 2.83 -5.32
N THR A 7 9.31 4.01 -5.54
CA THR A 7 8.76 4.99 -6.49
C THR A 7 9.01 4.53 -7.92
N THR A 8 8.03 4.71 -8.80
CA THR A 8 8.10 4.41 -10.23
C THR A 8 7.84 5.66 -11.05
N GLU A 9 8.00 5.57 -12.38
CA GLU A 9 7.76 6.71 -13.30
C GLU A 9 6.34 7.30 -13.17
N ASP A 10 5.36 6.48 -12.84
CA ASP A 10 3.93 6.82 -12.82
C ASP A 10 3.25 6.65 -11.44
N GLY A 11 4.03 6.43 -10.38
CA GLY A 11 3.52 6.28 -9.02
C GLY A 11 4.48 5.58 -8.07
N CYS A 12 4.00 4.55 -7.36
CA CYS A 12 4.82 3.69 -6.52
C CYS A 12 4.25 2.29 -6.37
N VAL A 13 5.13 1.34 -6.06
CA VAL A 13 4.79 -0.01 -5.60
C VAL A 13 5.07 -0.08 -4.11
N GLN A 14 4.12 -0.64 -3.37
CA GLN A 14 4.20 -0.86 -1.94
C GLN A 14 4.26 -2.36 -1.68
N THR A 15 5.10 -2.79 -0.75
CA THR A 15 5.23 -4.19 -0.34
C THR A 15 5.06 -4.31 1.17
N LEU A 16 4.21 -5.23 1.60
CA LEU A 16 3.98 -5.57 3.01
C LEU A 16 4.37 -7.03 3.25
N GLU A 17 5.37 -7.26 4.09
CA GLU A 17 5.91 -8.57 4.42
C GLU A 17 5.69 -8.86 5.92
N PHE A 18 4.99 -9.94 6.22
CA PHE A 18 4.75 -10.43 7.58
C PHE A 18 5.84 -11.41 8.02
N ASP A 19 5.97 -11.59 9.34
CA ASP A 19 7.02 -12.46 9.91
C ASP A 19 6.79 -13.96 9.64
N ASN A 20 5.57 -14.33 9.24
CA ASN A 20 5.21 -15.66 8.75
C ASN A 20 5.65 -15.90 7.29
N GLY A 21 6.26 -14.91 6.63
CA GLY A 21 6.70 -14.97 5.24
C GLY A 21 5.62 -14.64 4.20
N GLU A 22 4.41 -14.26 4.63
CA GLU A 22 3.40 -13.76 3.69
C GLU A 22 3.77 -12.38 3.16
N ILE A 23 3.60 -12.20 1.86
CA ILE A 23 3.95 -10.97 1.15
C ILE A 23 2.76 -10.50 0.34
N TYR A 24 2.42 -9.23 0.53
CA TYR A 24 1.37 -8.54 -0.20
C TYR A 24 1.96 -7.35 -0.95
N THR A 25 1.39 -7.04 -2.11
CA THR A 25 1.84 -5.92 -2.94
C THR A 25 0.66 -5.04 -3.30
N SER A 26 0.88 -3.73 -3.25
CA SER A 26 -0.09 -2.72 -3.66
C SER A 26 0.58 -1.76 -4.64
N LYS A 27 -0.16 -1.27 -5.64
CA LYS A 27 0.32 -0.24 -6.56
C LYS A 27 -0.50 1.01 -6.36
N ALA A 28 0.17 2.14 -6.17
CA ALA A 28 -0.46 3.45 -6.23
C ALA A 28 0.00 4.16 -7.51
N LYS A 29 -0.96 4.57 -8.34
CA LYS A 29 -0.69 5.27 -9.60
C LYS A 29 -1.26 6.68 -9.53
N ARG A 30 -0.50 7.66 -10.00
CA ARG A 30 -1.02 9.03 -10.14
C ARG A 30 -2.02 9.09 -11.29
N THR A 31 -3.17 9.71 -11.06
CA THR A 31 -4.19 9.95 -12.08
C THR A 31 -4.39 11.46 -12.25
N VAL A 32 -5.12 11.87 -13.30
CA VAL A 32 -5.45 13.27 -13.54
C VAL A 32 -6.23 13.90 -12.38
N PHE A 33 -7.01 13.08 -11.65
CA PHE A 33 -7.90 13.53 -10.57
C PHE A 33 -7.39 13.14 -9.17
N GLY A 34 -6.16 12.63 -9.05
CA GLY A 34 -5.59 12.20 -7.77
C GLY A 34 -4.71 10.97 -7.94
N TYR A 35 -5.12 9.87 -7.33
CA TYR A 35 -4.40 8.61 -7.36
C TYR A 35 -5.38 7.43 -7.34
N GLU A 36 -4.88 6.27 -7.76
CA GLU A 36 -5.59 5.00 -7.71
C GLU A 36 -4.70 3.99 -7.01
N ILE A 37 -5.24 3.26 -6.02
CA ILE A 37 -4.55 2.17 -5.34
C ILE A 37 -5.16 0.86 -5.81
N THR A 38 -4.35 -0.08 -6.28
CA THR A 38 -4.84 -1.40 -6.67
C THR A 38 -3.76 -2.48 -6.56
N PRO A 39 -4.02 -3.59 -5.85
CA PRO A 39 -5.02 -3.73 -4.77
C PRO A 39 -4.62 -2.92 -3.52
N ASN A 40 -5.53 -2.68 -2.58
CA ASN A 40 -5.18 -2.19 -1.23
C ASN A 40 -4.83 -3.37 -0.31
N PHE A 41 -4.06 -3.14 0.75
CA PHE A 41 -3.63 -4.20 1.67
C PHE A 41 -4.79 -4.71 2.53
N SER A 42 -5.65 -3.83 3.02
CA SER A 42 -6.77 -4.18 3.90
C SER A 42 -7.71 -5.20 3.23
N SER A 43 -8.07 -5.00 1.95
CA SER A 43 -8.89 -6.01 1.24
C SER A 43 -8.14 -7.33 1.03
N GLN A 44 -6.85 -7.28 0.71
CA GLN A 44 -6.05 -8.51 0.57
C GLN A 44 -6.00 -9.33 1.88
N LEU A 45 -5.91 -8.65 3.02
CA LEU A 45 -5.89 -9.30 4.33
C LEU A 45 -7.28 -9.81 4.74
N ALA A 46 -8.34 -9.07 4.42
CA ALA A 46 -9.72 -9.53 4.64
C ALA A 46 -10.03 -10.81 3.85
N GLU A 47 -9.54 -10.93 2.60
CA GLU A 47 -9.66 -12.15 1.78
C GLU A 47 -8.89 -13.36 2.35
N LYS A 48 -7.97 -13.12 3.29
CA LYS A 48 -7.14 -14.13 3.95
C LYS A 48 -7.58 -14.45 5.37
N ASP A 49 -8.77 -14.00 5.76
CA ASP A 49 -9.35 -14.20 7.09
C ASP A 49 -8.48 -13.66 8.25
N TYR A 50 -7.70 -12.59 8.00
CA TYR A 50 -7.06 -11.85 9.09
C TYR A 50 -8.13 -11.22 10.00
N CYS A 51 -7.82 -11.07 11.29
CA CYS A 51 -8.77 -10.45 12.22
C CYS A 51 -9.01 -8.97 11.87
N GLU A 52 -10.23 -8.50 12.14
CA GLU A 52 -10.71 -7.14 11.82
C GLU A 52 -9.77 -6.06 12.35
N GLU A 53 -9.25 -6.20 13.57
CA GLU A 53 -8.30 -5.25 14.17
C GLU A 53 -7.02 -5.07 13.35
N VAL A 54 -6.50 -6.14 12.74
CA VAL A 54 -5.31 -6.06 11.87
C VAL A 54 -5.66 -5.43 10.53
N VAL A 55 -6.84 -5.77 9.98
CA VAL A 55 -7.31 -5.19 8.71
C VAL A 55 -7.51 -3.69 8.85
N GLU A 56 -8.18 -3.23 9.90
CA GLU A 56 -8.40 -1.81 10.18
C GLU A 56 -7.09 -1.06 10.41
N ALA A 57 -6.17 -1.62 11.21
CA ALA A 57 -4.87 -0.99 11.44
C ALA A 57 -4.05 -0.83 10.14
N VAL A 58 -4.13 -1.80 9.23
CA VAL A 58 -3.45 -1.72 7.93
C VAL A 58 -4.12 -0.71 7.01
N ASP A 59 -5.45 -0.64 7.00
CA ASP A 59 -6.20 0.35 6.21
C ASP A 59 -5.79 1.79 6.62
N ASP A 60 -5.83 2.07 7.92
CA ASP A 60 -5.50 3.38 8.49
C ASP A 60 -4.03 3.77 8.26
N LEU A 61 -3.10 2.82 8.39
CA LEU A 61 -1.67 3.11 8.35
C LEU A 61 -1.08 3.11 6.94
N LEU A 62 -1.50 2.17 6.09
CA LEU A 62 -0.81 1.84 4.83
C LEU A 62 -1.66 2.11 3.57
N ASP A 63 -2.98 1.94 3.64
CA ASP A 63 -3.86 2.22 2.49
C ASP A 63 -4.35 3.67 2.42
N GLY A 64 -4.08 4.45 3.47
CA GLY A 64 -4.23 5.91 3.47
C GLY A 64 -3.23 6.63 2.56
N THR A 65 -3.14 7.96 2.64
CA THR A 65 -2.42 8.79 1.65
C THR A 65 -0.89 8.87 1.82
N ARG A 66 -0.25 8.05 2.65
CA ARG A 66 1.19 8.19 2.97
C ARG A 66 2.11 8.04 1.76
N PHE A 67 1.73 7.24 0.77
CA PHE A 67 2.52 7.05 -0.45
C PHE A 67 2.58 8.31 -1.34
N LEU A 68 1.69 9.29 -1.14
CA LEU A 68 1.69 10.52 -1.95
C LEU A 68 2.96 11.34 -1.78
N GLU A 69 3.49 11.44 -0.56
CA GLU A 69 4.73 12.16 -0.30
C GLU A 69 5.91 11.54 -1.08
N PHE A 70 5.93 10.22 -1.21
CA PHE A 70 6.94 9.50 -1.98
C PHE A 70 6.77 9.67 -3.49
N ILE A 71 5.53 9.64 -3.98
CA ILE A 71 5.23 9.94 -5.40
C ILE A 71 5.63 11.38 -5.75
N GLU A 72 5.38 12.34 -4.86
CA GLU A 72 5.80 13.73 -5.05
C GLU A 72 7.33 13.85 -5.06
N LEU A 73 8.02 13.20 -4.12
CA LEU A 73 9.48 13.18 -4.07
C LEU A 73 10.11 12.60 -5.34
N ALA A 74 9.52 11.55 -5.92
CA ALA A 74 10.01 10.93 -7.15
C ALA A 74 9.89 11.83 -8.40
N ASN A 75 8.98 12.80 -8.35
CA ASN A 75 8.73 13.75 -9.42
C ASN A 75 9.48 15.09 -9.24
N MET A 76 10.32 15.23 -8.21
CA MET A 76 11.22 16.38 -8.02
C MET A 76 12.51 16.21 -8.83
#